data_AF-A0A8E2EAC9-F1
#
_entry.id   AF-A0A8E2EAC9-F1
#
_cell.length_a   1.000
_cell.length_b   1.000
_cell.length_c   1.000
_cell.angle_alpha   90.00
_cell.angle_beta   90.00
_cell.angle_gamma   90.00
#
_symmetry.space_group_name_H-M   'P 1'
#
loop_
_entity.id
_entity.type
_entity.pdbx_description
1 polymer ?
#
loop_
_entity_poly.entity_id
_entity_poly.type
_entity_poly.pdbx_seq_one_letter_code
_entity_poly.pdbx_strand_id
1 'polypeptide(L)'
;MAAVQQSGGNPPNNTVYVRNLAEEIKIDQMVEALREIFCEYGTIVDIVAKKSLKRKGQAFIVYDDPASAAQAIEDVQGFELFDKPMTLEYARTKSDATVKREGNDEEFEAHKRRRLAEKERKQAQEAQEAQKNLKRPAGAAAAATAAAEPAAKAKGPTKPAGGAAVVPAEYLPPNKILFVQNLPDDYDVDALTAIFSRFSGFKEVRLVPGRKGLAFVEYDAEQGAISAKESTSNMPLGDESKPMKVTYQRQ
;
A
#
# COMPACT_ATOMS: atom_id res chain seq x y z
N MET A 1 -18.81 1.51 -50.96
CA MET A 1 -19.27 1.20 -49.60
C MET A 1 -18.14 0.46 -48.91
N ALA A 2 -17.36 1.14 -48.07
CA ALA A 2 -16.22 0.55 -47.37
C ALA A 2 -16.74 -0.33 -46.22
N ALA A 3 -16.26 -1.57 -46.18
CA ALA A 3 -16.58 -2.53 -45.14
C ALA A 3 -15.97 -2.08 -43.81
N VAL A 4 -16.80 -1.74 -42.82
CA VAL A 4 -16.32 -1.49 -41.46
C VAL A 4 -15.99 -2.84 -40.83
N GLN A 5 -14.71 -2.99 -40.49
CA GLN A 5 -14.14 -4.17 -39.87
C GLN A 5 -14.82 -4.41 -38.52
N GLN A 6 -15.65 -5.46 -38.42
CA GLN A 6 -16.12 -5.96 -37.13
C GLN A 6 -14.90 -6.50 -36.37
N SER A 7 -14.31 -5.65 -35.53
CA SER A 7 -13.35 -6.10 -34.52
C SER A 7 -14.12 -6.94 -33.51
N GLY A 8 -13.60 -8.14 -33.18
CA GLY A 8 -14.23 -9.10 -32.28
C GLY A 8 -14.37 -8.56 -30.85
N GLY A 9 -15.35 -7.70 -30.66
CA GLY A 9 -15.59 -6.94 -29.43
C GLY A 9 -16.25 -7.80 -28.36
N ASN A 10 -15.92 -7.49 -27.11
CA ASN A 10 -16.63 -8.02 -25.95
C ASN A 10 -18.14 -7.72 -26.06
N PRO A 11 -19.01 -8.51 -25.42
CA PRO A 11 -20.46 -8.27 -25.44
C PRO A 11 -20.80 -6.83 -25.00
N PRO A 12 -21.91 -6.26 -25.51
CA PRO A 12 -22.32 -4.91 -25.19
C PRO A 12 -22.48 -4.75 -23.66
N ASN A 13 -21.90 -3.67 -23.13
CA ASN A 13 -21.81 -3.41 -21.71
C ASN A 13 -21.91 -1.89 -21.48
N ASN A 14 -22.54 -1.48 -20.38
CA ASN A 14 -22.67 -0.07 -20.00
C ASN A 14 -21.30 0.55 -19.62
N THR A 15 -20.30 -0.29 -19.37
CA THR A 15 -18.92 0.16 -19.11
C THR A 15 -18.08 0.11 -20.38
N VAL A 16 -17.49 1.25 -20.73
CA VAL A 16 -16.48 1.40 -21.77
C VAL A 16 -15.09 1.37 -21.15
N TYR A 17 -14.22 0.54 -21.72
CA TYR A 17 -12.82 0.44 -21.37
C TYR A 17 -11.99 1.26 -22.36
N VAL A 18 -11.23 2.22 -21.84
CA VAL A 18 -10.37 3.11 -22.61
C VAL A 18 -8.91 2.74 -22.38
N ARG A 19 -8.17 2.56 -23.46
CA ARG A 19 -6.73 2.26 -23.49
C ARG A 19 -5.96 3.36 -24.22
N ASN A 20 -4.64 3.30 -24.07
CA ASN A 20 -3.68 4.18 -24.72
C ASN A 20 -3.78 5.66 -24.31
N LEU A 21 -4.18 5.91 -23.06
CA LEU A 21 -4.23 7.27 -22.50
C LEU A 21 -2.84 7.76 -22.09
N ALA A 22 -2.63 9.09 -22.10
CA ALA A 22 -1.40 9.71 -21.64
C ALA A 22 -1.14 9.47 -20.14
N GLU A 23 0.07 9.01 -19.80
CA GLU A 23 0.43 8.58 -18.44
C GLU A 23 1.05 9.72 -17.61
N GLU A 24 1.51 10.76 -18.29
CA GLU A 24 2.20 11.91 -17.70
C GLU A 24 1.22 12.84 -16.99
N ILE A 25 -0.03 12.87 -17.44
CA ILE A 25 -1.10 13.70 -16.89
C ILE A 25 -1.52 13.23 -15.49
N LYS A 26 -2.02 14.17 -14.68
CA LYS A 26 -2.61 13.86 -13.37
C LYS A 26 -3.96 13.16 -13.55
N ILE A 27 -4.29 12.25 -12.62
CA ILE A 27 -5.52 11.45 -12.72
C ILE A 27 -6.75 12.35 -12.73
N ASP A 28 -6.80 13.38 -11.88
CA ASP A 28 -7.95 14.29 -11.80
C ASP A 28 -8.21 15.00 -13.14
N GLN A 29 -7.18 15.57 -13.76
CA GLN A 29 -7.30 16.20 -15.08
C GLN A 29 -7.66 15.21 -16.19
N MET A 30 -7.14 13.97 -16.11
CA MET A 30 -7.54 12.92 -17.05
C MET A 30 -9.03 12.58 -16.90
N VAL A 31 -9.52 12.49 -15.67
CA VAL A 31 -10.93 12.19 -15.39
C VAL A 31 -11.82 13.34 -15.86
N GLU A 32 -11.45 14.59 -15.62
CA GLU A 32 -12.20 15.76 -16.11
C GLU A 32 -12.26 15.80 -17.64
N ALA A 33 -11.12 15.63 -18.32
CA ALA A 33 -11.07 15.64 -19.78
C ALA A 33 -11.88 14.49 -20.41
N LEU A 34 -11.80 13.29 -19.81
CA LEU A 34 -12.67 12.17 -20.22
C LEU A 34 -14.14 12.51 -19.98
N ARG A 35 -14.48 13.14 -18.84
CA ARG A 35 -15.86 13.51 -18.55
C ARG A 35 -16.42 14.50 -19.55
N GLU A 36 -15.65 15.50 -19.97
CA GLU A 36 -16.06 16.51 -20.95
C GLU A 36 -16.32 15.90 -22.33
N ILE A 37 -15.47 14.99 -22.79
CA ILE A 37 -15.64 14.34 -24.10
C ILE A 37 -16.81 13.37 -24.07
N PHE A 38 -16.90 12.56 -23.01
CA PHE A 38 -17.83 11.45 -22.96
C PHE A 38 -19.24 11.84 -22.49
N CYS A 39 -19.43 13.02 -21.89
CA CYS A 39 -20.77 13.46 -21.49
C CYS A 39 -21.69 13.79 -22.67
N GLU A 40 -21.13 14.01 -23.87
CA GLU A 40 -21.91 14.30 -25.08
C GLU A 40 -22.75 13.09 -25.53
N TYR A 41 -22.28 11.87 -25.27
CA TYR A 41 -22.93 10.63 -25.70
C TYR A 41 -23.96 10.09 -24.69
N GLY A 42 -23.88 10.53 -23.43
CA GLY A 42 -24.82 10.10 -22.41
C GLY A 42 -24.44 10.45 -20.98
N THR A 43 -25.29 10.05 -20.05
CA THR A 43 -25.08 10.29 -18.62
C THR A 43 -24.03 9.34 -18.08
N ILE A 44 -22.90 9.89 -17.64
CA ILE A 44 -21.81 9.14 -17.01
C ILE A 44 -22.11 8.98 -15.52
N VAL A 45 -22.13 7.73 -15.05
CA VAL A 45 -22.32 7.36 -13.64
C VAL A 45 -21.01 7.49 -12.87
N ASP A 46 -19.92 6.94 -13.43
CA ASP A 46 -18.62 6.90 -12.76
C ASP A 46 -17.47 6.81 -13.76
N ILE A 47 -16.32 7.38 -13.41
CA ILE A 47 -15.08 7.31 -14.20
C ILE A 47 -13.95 6.83 -13.29
N VAL A 48 -13.37 5.68 -13.64
CA VAL A 48 -12.28 5.06 -12.87
C VAL A 48 -10.99 5.10 -13.69
N ALA A 49 -10.09 6.02 -13.35
CA ALA A 49 -8.72 6.08 -13.86
C ALA A 49 -7.70 5.93 -12.72
N LYS A 50 -6.59 5.21 -12.94
CA LYS A 50 -5.56 4.98 -11.90
C LYS A 50 -4.15 5.01 -12.46
N LYS A 51 -3.20 5.57 -11.71
CA LYS A 51 -1.78 5.72 -12.12
C LYS A 51 -0.86 4.56 -11.69
N SER A 52 -1.43 3.44 -11.24
CA SER A 52 -0.61 2.27 -10.85
C SER A 52 0.08 1.64 -12.07
N LEU A 53 1.27 1.06 -11.91
CA LEU A 53 2.09 0.55 -13.03
C LEU A 53 1.33 -0.39 -14.00
N LYS A 54 0.38 -1.18 -13.48
CA LYS A 54 -0.47 -2.08 -14.28
C LYS A 54 -1.72 -1.43 -14.88
N ARG A 55 -2.14 -0.26 -14.39
CA ARG A 55 -3.39 0.44 -14.76
C ARG A 55 -3.18 1.84 -15.34
N LYS A 56 -1.93 2.30 -15.43
CA LYS A 56 -1.57 3.54 -16.11
C LYS A 56 -1.96 3.46 -17.59
N GLY A 57 -2.43 4.58 -18.13
CA GLY A 57 -2.92 4.66 -19.52
C GLY A 57 -4.25 3.93 -19.76
N GLN A 58 -4.99 3.58 -18.70
CA GLN A 58 -6.27 2.88 -18.78
C GLN A 58 -7.32 3.61 -17.95
N ALA A 59 -8.55 3.67 -18.48
CA ALA A 59 -9.72 4.18 -17.77
C ALA A 59 -10.94 3.30 -18.03
N PHE A 60 -11.89 3.33 -17.09
CA PHE A 60 -13.20 2.74 -17.25
C PHE A 60 -14.24 3.83 -17.08
N ILE A 61 -15.15 3.93 -18.04
CA ILE A 61 -16.22 4.91 -18.06
C ILE A 61 -17.53 4.13 -17.97
N VAL A 62 -18.32 4.42 -16.94
CA VAL A 62 -19.59 3.76 -16.71
C VAL A 62 -20.72 4.69 -17.14
N TYR A 63 -21.47 4.28 -18.16
CA TYR A 63 -22.70 4.95 -18.56
C TYR A 63 -23.91 4.39 -17.83
N ASP A 64 -24.98 5.18 -17.82
CA ASP A 64 -26.30 4.71 -17.41
C ASP A 64 -26.85 3.71 -18.44
N ASP A 65 -26.77 4.09 -19.73
CA ASP A 65 -27.30 3.33 -20.85
C ASP A 65 -26.21 2.59 -21.66
N PRO A 66 -26.44 1.33 -22.05
CA PRO A 66 -25.53 0.61 -22.97
C PRO A 66 -25.53 1.19 -24.38
N ALA A 67 -26.60 1.87 -24.80
CA ALA A 67 -26.67 2.53 -26.11
C ALA A 67 -25.69 3.71 -26.21
N SER A 68 -25.60 4.53 -25.15
CA SER A 68 -24.62 5.61 -25.05
C SER A 68 -23.18 5.09 -25.09
N ALA A 69 -22.93 3.94 -24.44
CA ALA A 69 -21.63 3.29 -24.50
C ALA A 69 -21.27 2.84 -25.93
N ALA A 70 -22.24 2.36 -26.71
CA ALA A 70 -22.04 1.97 -28.10
C ALA A 70 -21.68 3.18 -28.99
N GLN A 71 -22.47 4.26 -28.90
CA GLN A 71 -22.21 5.49 -29.66
C GLN A 71 -20.84 6.09 -29.32
N ALA A 72 -20.51 6.16 -28.03
CA ALA A 72 -19.20 6.64 -27.59
C ALA A 72 -18.03 5.83 -28.15
N ILE A 73 -18.18 4.50 -28.29
CA ILE A 73 -17.16 3.66 -28.91
C ILE A 73 -17.04 3.96 -30.39
N GLU A 74 -18.15 4.14 -31.12
CA GLU A 74 -18.10 4.37 -32.57
C GLU A 74 -17.53 5.74 -32.95
N ASP A 75 -17.92 6.79 -32.23
CA ASP A 75 -17.54 8.17 -32.54
C ASP A 75 -16.17 8.58 -31.96
N VAL A 76 -15.80 8.07 -30.78
CA VAL A 76 -14.56 8.47 -30.06
C VAL A 76 -13.39 7.50 -30.32
N GLN A 77 -13.60 6.43 -31.11
CA GLN A 77 -12.52 5.49 -31.42
C GLN A 77 -11.37 6.17 -32.15
N GLY A 78 -10.18 6.13 -31.54
CA GLY A 78 -8.99 6.76 -32.11
C GLY A 78 -8.91 8.26 -31.88
N PHE A 79 -9.82 8.85 -31.08
CA PHE A 79 -9.75 10.26 -30.73
C PHE A 79 -8.43 10.59 -30.01
N GLU A 80 -7.76 11.65 -30.44
CA GLU A 80 -6.47 12.05 -29.90
C GLU A 80 -6.67 12.89 -28.64
N LEU A 81 -6.31 12.32 -27.48
CA LEU A 81 -6.34 13.00 -26.20
C LEU A 81 -4.92 13.12 -25.63
N PHE A 82 -4.45 14.36 -25.47
CA PHE A 82 -3.07 14.67 -25.07
C PHE A 82 -2.03 13.99 -26.00
N ASP A 83 -2.19 14.20 -27.31
CA ASP A 83 -1.29 13.71 -28.36
C ASP A 83 -1.18 12.17 -28.43
N LYS A 84 -2.18 11.46 -27.87
CA LYS A 84 -2.30 10.00 -28.00
C LYS A 84 -3.70 9.60 -28.47
N PRO A 85 -3.82 8.79 -29.54
CA PRO A 85 -5.11 8.27 -29.98
C PRO A 85 -5.60 7.23 -28.97
N MET A 86 -6.75 7.49 -28.35
CA MET A 86 -7.34 6.54 -27.40
C MET A 86 -8.00 5.37 -28.12
N THR A 87 -8.04 4.22 -27.47
CA THR A 87 -8.72 3.03 -27.99
C THR A 87 -9.81 2.60 -27.02
N LEU A 88 -11.04 2.51 -27.49
CA LEU A 88 -12.20 2.11 -26.72
C LEU A 88 -12.62 0.68 -27.09
N GLU A 89 -13.07 -0.03 -26.08
CA GLU A 89 -13.69 -1.36 -26.18
C GLU A 89 -14.74 -1.52 -25.10
N TYR A 90 -15.71 -2.42 -25.28
CA TYR A 90 -16.58 -2.82 -24.18
C TYR A 90 -15.77 -3.49 -23.07
N ALA A 91 -16.10 -3.17 -21.81
CA ALA A 91 -15.47 -3.83 -20.67
C ALA A 91 -15.86 -5.31 -20.60
N ARG A 92 -14.89 -6.18 -20.29
CA ARG A 92 -15.10 -7.63 -20.12
C ARG A 92 -15.99 -8.00 -18.92
N THR A 93 -16.18 -7.08 -17.98
CA THR A 93 -16.90 -7.33 -16.73
C THR A 93 -17.76 -6.10 -16.44
N LYS A 94 -18.95 -6.31 -15.87
CA LYS A 94 -19.81 -5.20 -15.41
C LYS A 94 -19.12 -4.44 -14.28
N SER A 95 -19.20 -3.11 -14.28
CA SER A 95 -18.59 -2.28 -13.22
C SER A 95 -19.40 -2.33 -11.93
N ASP A 96 -18.71 -2.18 -10.79
CA ASP A 96 -19.32 -2.12 -9.46
C ASP A 96 -20.42 -1.04 -9.37
N ALA A 97 -20.30 0.07 -10.10
CA ALA A 97 -21.32 1.13 -10.16
C ALA A 97 -22.61 0.67 -10.86
N THR A 98 -22.51 -0.13 -11.94
CA THR A 98 -23.67 -0.69 -12.63
C THR A 98 -24.34 -1.78 -11.80
N VAL A 99 -23.54 -2.62 -11.13
CA VAL A 99 -24.06 -3.64 -10.19
C VAL A 99 -24.73 -3.01 -8.97
N LYS A 100 -24.24 -1.86 -8.49
CA LYS A 100 -24.87 -1.10 -7.40
C LYS A 100 -26.21 -0.48 -7.81
N ARG A 101 -26.41 -0.20 -9.11
CA ARG A 101 -27.60 0.49 -9.62
C ARG A 101 -28.65 -0.49 -10.16
N GLU A 102 -28.22 -1.59 -10.79
CA GLU A 102 -29.11 -2.66 -11.28
C GLU A 102 -29.43 -3.73 -10.21
N GLY A 103 -28.61 -3.86 -9.16
CA GLY A 103 -28.76 -4.88 -8.11
C GLY A 103 -29.42 -4.32 -6.84
N ASN A 104 -30.29 -5.12 -6.22
CA ASN A 104 -30.82 -4.89 -4.86
C ASN A 104 -29.64 -4.62 -3.91
N ASP A 105 -29.74 -3.60 -3.04
CA ASP A 105 -28.65 -3.10 -2.18
C ASP A 105 -27.91 -4.20 -1.39
N GLU A 106 -28.60 -5.30 -1.08
CA GLU A 106 -28.06 -6.49 -0.39
C GLU A 106 -27.09 -7.32 -1.25
N GLU A 107 -27.28 -7.40 -2.56
CA GLU A 107 -26.42 -8.16 -3.47
C GLU A 107 -25.09 -7.42 -3.74
N PHE A 108 -25.14 -6.08 -3.76
CA PHE A 108 -23.96 -5.22 -3.84
C PHE A 108 -23.10 -5.31 -2.56
N GLU A 109 -23.73 -5.26 -1.38
CA GLU A 109 -23.04 -5.44 -0.10
C GLU A 109 -22.46 -6.87 0.02
N ALA A 110 -23.19 -7.90 -0.41
CA ALA A 110 -22.70 -9.28 -0.42
C ALA A 110 -21.51 -9.48 -1.37
N HIS A 111 -21.57 -8.91 -2.58
CA HIS A 111 -20.49 -8.99 -3.57
C HIS A 111 -19.24 -8.23 -3.12
N LYS A 112 -19.41 -7.03 -2.58
CA LYS A 112 -18.33 -6.20 -2.01
C LYS A 112 -17.67 -6.91 -0.82
N ARG A 113 -18.48 -7.51 0.07
CA ARG A 113 -17.98 -8.27 1.23
C ARG A 113 -17.27 -9.56 0.81
N ARG A 114 -17.75 -10.26 -0.22
CA ARG A 114 -17.07 -11.44 -0.79
C ARG A 114 -15.72 -11.08 -1.40
N ARG A 115 -15.64 -9.97 -2.14
CA ARG A 115 -14.40 -9.46 -2.74
C ARG A 115 -13.39 -8.99 -1.69
N LEU A 116 -13.86 -8.36 -0.61
CA LEU A 116 -13.00 -7.95 0.50
C LEU A 116 -12.47 -9.15 1.28
N ALA A 117 -13.34 -10.12 1.61
CA ALA A 117 -12.98 -11.32 2.35
C ALA A 117 -12.00 -12.21 1.57
N GLU A 118 -12.15 -12.33 0.24
CA GLU A 118 -11.19 -13.08 -0.57
C GLU A 118 -9.83 -12.38 -0.65
N LYS A 119 -9.82 -11.04 -0.74
CA LYS A 119 -8.59 -10.26 -0.71
C LYS A 119 -7.89 -10.34 0.63
N GLU A 120 -8.63 -10.26 1.74
CA GLU A 120 -8.09 -10.42 3.10
C GLU A 120 -7.58 -11.84 3.33
N ARG A 121 -8.30 -12.88 2.87
CA ARG A 121 -7.88 -14.27 3.02
C ARG A 121 -6.62 -14.57 2.19
N LYS A 122 -6.53 -14.04 0.97
CA LYS A 122 -5.32 -14.16 0.15
C LYS A 122 -4.16 -13.38 0.74
N GLN A 123 -4.39 -12.17 1.26
CA GLN A 123 -3.36 -11.36 1.90
C GLN A 123 -2.88 -11.97 3.23
N ALA A 124 -3.77 -12.60 4.00
CA ALA A 124 -3.42 -13.34 5.21
C ALA A 124 -2.64 -14.62 4.89
N GLN A 125 -3.02 -15.37 3.84
CA GLN A 125 -2.26 -16.54 3.39
C GLN A 125 -0.88 -16.17 2.86
N GLU A 126 -0.77 -15.11 2.05
CA GLU A 126 0.49 -14.64 1.50
C GLU A 126 1.41 -14.06 2.60
N ALA A 127 0.84 -13.42 3.62
CA ALA A 127 1.56 -12.98 4.81
C ALA A 127 2.03 -14.16 5.69
N GLN A 128 1.20 -15.20 5.85
CA GLN A 128 1.58 -16.42 6.59
C GLN A 128 2.62 -17.24 5.82
N GLU A 129 2.53 -17.33 4.50
CA GLU A 129 3.47 -18.06 3.66
C GLU A 129 4.81 -17.32 3.55
N ALA A 130 4.79 -15.97 3.47
CA ALA A 130 5.99 -15.14 3.61
C ALA A 130 6.64 -15.32 4.99
N GLN A 131 5.86 -15.34 6.08
CA GLN A 131 6.41 -15.64 7.40
C GLN A 131 6.98 -17.05 7.48
N LYS A 132 6.34 -18.06 6.88
CA LYS A 132 6.83 -19.45 6.90
C LYS A 132 8.08 -19.63 6.03
N ASN A 133 8.20 -18.90 4.93
CA ASN A 133 9.39 -18.91 4.08
C ASN A 133 10.58 -18.16 4.71
N LEU A 134 10.32 -17.15 5.56
CA LEU A 134 11.35 -16.48 6.37
C LEU A 134 11.79 -17.28 7.62
N LYS A 135 10.98 -18.26 8.08
CA LYS A 135 11.32 -19.16 9.20
C LYS A 135 11.87 -20.54 8.75
N ARG A 136 12.09 -20.78 7.45
CA ARG A 136 12.79 -22.00 7.02
C ARG A 136 14.24 -21.91 7.51
N PRO A 137 14.71 -22.84 8.36
CA PRO A 137 16.09 -22.84 8.79
C PRO A 137 16.97 -23.08 7.56
N ALA A 138 17.84 -22.11 7.25
CA ALA A 138 19.01 -22.37 6.44
C ALA A 138 19.91 -23.31 7.23
N GLY A 139 19.86 -24.61 6.92
CA GLY A 139 20.59 -25.61 7.70
C GLY A 139 20.57 -27.01 7.10
N ALA A 140 21.28 -27.20 5.99
CA ALA A 140 22.05 -28.41 5.71
C ALA A 140 23.11 -28.11 4.63
N ALA A 141 24.38 -28.11 5.07
CA ALA A 141 25.64 -27.95 4.32
C ALA A 141 25.82 -29.05 3.24
N ALA A 142 26.77 -29.08 2.31
CA ALA A 142 28.06 -28.41 2.00
C ALA A 142 28.30 -28.65 0.48
N ALA A 143 29.08 -27.89 -0.29
CA ALA A 143 30.54 -27.83 -0.22
C ALA A 143 31.13 -26.83 -1.24
N ALA A 144 32.38 -26.43 -0.98
CA ALA A 144 33.39 -25.84 -1.88
C ALA A 144 33.73 -24.33 -1.72
N THR A 145 34.71 -24.11 -0.83
CA THR A 145 35.97 -23.36 -1.03
C THR A 145 36.00 -21.86 -1.38
N ALA A 146 36.61 -21.12 -0.43
CA ALA A 146 37.76 -20.22 -0.57
C ALA A 146 37.57 -18.77 -1.11
N ALA A 147 37.83 -17.85 -0.17
CA ALA A 147 38.72 -16.68 -0.26
C ALA A 147 38.27 -15.36 -0.92
N ALA A 148 38.70 -14.29 -0.24
CA ALA A 148 38.98 -12.91 -0.70
C ALA A 148 37.87 -11.84 -0.57
N GLU A 149 38.04 -10.96 0.42
CA GLU A 149 37.86 -9.50 0.31
C GLU A 149 38.96 -8.89 -0.60
N PRO A 150 38.96 -7.60 -1.05
CA PRO A 150 38.17 -6.45 -0.57
C PRO A 150 37.62 -5.46 -1.65
N ALA A 151 36.88 -4.45 -1.15
CA ALA A 151 36.69 -3.08 -1.66
C ALA A 151 36.02 -2.82 -3.04
N ALA A 152 34.89 -2.07 -3.04
CA ALA A 152 34.78 -0.72 -3.64
C ALA A 152 33.32 -0.26 -3.87
N LYS A 153 33.06 0.98 -3.42
CA LYS A 153 32.10 2.02 -3.86
C LYS A 153 31.01 1.72 -4.92
N ALA A 154 29.83 2.23 -4.54
CA ALA A 154 28.84 2.97 -5.35
C ALA A 154 27.85 2.18 -6.23
N LYS A 155 26.57 2.20 -5.80
CA LYS A 155 25.47 2.97 -6.44
C LYS A 155 24.14 2.58 -5.80
N GLY A 156 23.62 3.44 -4.93
CA GLY A 156 22.19 3.45 -4.65
C GLY A 156 21.47 4.32 -5.69
N PRO A 157 20.21 4.02 -6.02
CA PRO A 157 19.28 5.01 -6.52
C PRO A 157 18.36 5.48 -5.39
N THR A 158 18.11 6.77 -5.45
CA THR A 158 17.42 7.64 -4.51
C THR A 158 15.90 7.69 -4.71
N LYS A 159 15.17 7.74 -3.57
CA LYS A 159 13.95 8.54 -3.25
C LYS A 159 12.60 8.19 -3.95
N PRO A 160 11.43 8.70 -3.47
CA PRO A 160 11.17 9.64 -2.37
C PRO A 160 10.08 9.23 -1.36
N ALA A 161 9.97 10.05 -0.31
CA ALA A 161 9.00 10.07 0.77
C ALA A 161 7.55 10.35 0.34
N GLY A 162 6.61 9.98 1.22
CA GLY A 162 5.31 10.65 1.34
C GLY A 162 4.12 9.72 1.52
N GLY A 163 3.70 9.51 2.77
CA GLY A 163 2.40 8.91 3.07
C GLY A 163 2.35 8.35 4.48
N ALA A 164 1.81 9.13 5.41
CA ALA A 164 1.47 8.72 6.76
C ALA A 164 0.45 7.58 6.73
N ALA A 165 0.92 6.35 6.54
CA ALA A 165 0.21 5.15 6.94
C ALA A 165 0.59 4.91 8.40
N VAL A 166 -0.41 4.72 9.25
CA VAL A 166 -0.24 4.38 10.66
C VAL A 166 0.41 3.01 10.71
N VAL A 167 1.75 2.98 10.63
CA VAL A 167 2.53 1.73 10.63
C VAL A 167 2.25 1.04 11.97
N PRO A 168 1.61 -0.14 11.98
CA PRO A 168 1.47 -0.92 13.20
C PRO A 168 2.85 -1.06 13.82
N ALA A 169 3.00 -0.69 15.09
CA ALA A 169 4.29 -0.64 15.78
C ALA A 169 5.05 -1.98 15.79
N GLU A 170 4.36 -3.05 15.39
CA GLU A 170 4.83 -4.43 15.25
C GLU A 170 5.70 -4.68 14.00
N TYR A 171 5.71 -3.75 13.02
CA TYR A 171 6.40 -3.91 11.74
C TYR A 171 7.50 -2.88 11.49
N LEU A 172 8.02 -2.27 12.55
CA LEU A 172 9.19 -1.41 12.40
C LEU A 172 10.44 -2.29 12.25
N PRO A 173 11.25 -2.07 11.19
CA PRO A 173 12.48 -2.83 11.02
C PRO A 173 13.33 -2.69 12.28
N PRO A 174 14.04 -3.75 12.69
CA PRO A 174 14.86 -3.72 13.89
C PRO A 174 15.80 -2.52 13.80
N ASN A 175 15.58 -1.58 14.72
CA ASN A 175 16.35 -0.36 14.80
C ASN A 175 17.15 -0.39 16.09
N LYS A 176 18.29 0.27 16.06
CA LYS A 176 19.18 0.40 17.22
C LYS A 176 18.58 1.33 18.27
N ILE A 177 17.60 2.14 17.88
CA ILE A 177 16.89 3.06 18.76
C ILE A 177 15.51 2.49 19.08
N LEU A 178 15.20 2.39 20.37
CA LEU A 178 13.90 2.03 20.91
C LEU A 178 13.16 3.30 21.35
N PHE A 179 11.87 3.33 21.03
CA PHE A 179 10.90 4.30 21.50
C PHE A 179 10.05 3.69 22.60
N VAL A 180 10.17 4.25 23.79
CA VAL A 180 9.49 3.84 25.01
C VAL A 180 8.33 4.80 25.27
N GLN A 181 7.15 4.23 25.50
CA GLN A 181 5.89 4.92 25.76
C GLN A 181 5.28 4.41 27.07
N ASN A 182 4.42 5.24 27.67
CA ASN A 182 3.74 4.97 28.94
C ASN A 182 4.69 4.87 30.14
N LEU A 183 5.66 5.78 30.22
CA LEU A 183 6.48 5.93 31.42
C LEU A 183 5.77 6.82 32.46
N PRO A 184 5.77 6.45 33.75
CA PRO A 184 5.28 7.31 34.82
C PRO A 184 6.22 8.52 35.03
N ASP A 185 5.69 9.60 35.60
CA ASP A 185 6.43 10.86 35.84
C ASP A 185 7.60 10.70 36.82
N ASP A 186 7.56 9.68 37.69
CA ASP A 186 8.63 9.34 38.63
C ASP A 186 9.80 8.56 38.01
N TYR A 187 9.74 8.22 36.71
CA TYR A 187 10.80 7.47 36.02
C TYR A 187 11.75 8.39 35.25
N ASP A 188 12.90 8.65 35.85
CA ASP A 188 13.99 9.44 35.26
C ASP A 188 14.90 8.63 34.31
N VAL A 189 15.79 9.35 33.60
CA VAL A 189 16.87 8.79 32.75
C VAL A 189 17.67 7.73 33.49
N ASP A 190 17.96 7.95 34.77
CA ASP A 190 18.79 7.07 35.59
C ASP A 190 18.10 5.71 35.82
N ALA A 191 16.79 5.73 36.15
CA ALA A 191 15.98 4.53 36.34
C ALA A 191 15.83 3.73 35.03
N LEU A 192 15.65 4.41 33.89
CA LEU A 192 15.64 3.76 32.58
C LEU A 192 17.02 3.19 32.23
N THR A 193 18.09 3.91 32.52
CA THR A 193 19.46 3.45 32.30
C THR A 193 19.74 2.19 33.11
N ALA A 194 19.28 2.08 34.35
CA ALA A 194 19.43 0.87 35.16
C ALA A 194 18.72 -0.36 34.55
N ILE A 195 17.54 -0.18 33.96
CA ILE A 195 16.79 -1.27 33.30
C ILE A 195 17.43 -1.64 31.96
N PHE A 196 17.76 -0.65 31.14
CA PHE A 196 18.22 -0.84 29.77
C PHE A 196 19.72 -1.18 29.66
N SER A 197 20.55 -0.81 30.65
CA SER A 197 21.97 -1.21 30.74
C SER A 197 22.17 -2.69 31.03
N ARG A 198 21.13 -3.39 31.50
CA ARG A 198 21.15 -4.86 31.66
C ARG A 198 21.34 -5.59 30.32
N PHE A 199 20.99 -4.93 29.22
CA PHE A 199 21.13 -5.46 27.87
C PHE A 199 22.44 -4.98 27.26
N SER A 200 23.18 -5.89 26.62
CA SER A 200 24.46 -5.56 26.00
C SER A 200 24.28 -4.58 24.84
N GLY A 201 25.24 -3.66 24.72
CA GLY A 201 25.22 -2.63 23.68
C GLY A 201 24.35 -1.42 23.99
N PHE A 202 23.96 -1.18 25.25
CA PHE A 202 23.32 0.07 25.67
C PHE A 202 24.25 1.27 25.41
N LYS A 203 23.72 2.36 24.84
CA LYS A 203 24.49 3.56 24.52
C LYS A 203 24.01 4.78 25.29
N GLU A 204 22.74 5.19 25.11
CA GLU A 204 22.20 6.38 25.78
C GLU A 204 20.66 6.30 25.92
N VAL A 205 20.12 6.95 26.95
CA VAL A 205 18.67 7.21 27.10
C VAL A 205 18.41 8.71 26.97
N ARG A 206 17.47 9.08 26.10
CA ARG A 206 17.03 10.46 25.89
C ARG A 206 15.54 10.60 26.15
N LEU A 207 15.17 11.33 27.20
CA LEU A 207 13.79 11.72 27.45
C LEU A 207 13.33 12.78 26.43
N VAL A 208 12.05 12.79 26.09
CA VAL A 208 11.49 13.77 25.14
C VAL A 208 11.06 15.04 25.89
N PRO A 209 11.76 16.18 25.74
CA PRO A 209 11.32 17.42 26.36
C PRO A 209 9.97 17.84 25.74
N GLY A 210 8.99 18.13 26.59
CA GLY A 210 7.64 18.56 26.17
C GLY A 210 6.58 17.45 26.12
N ARG A 211 6.95 16.17 26.30
CA ARG A 211 5.99 15.08 26.51
C ARG A 211 6.47 14.14 27.61
N LYS A 212 5.82 14.25 28.77
CA LYS A 212 6.05 13.35 29.90
C LYS A 212 5.54 11.94 29.54
N GLY A 213 6.32 10.92 29.87
CA GLY A 213 6.01 9.52 29.57
C GLY A 213 6.57 8.96 28.26
N LEU A 214 7.49 9.67 27.59
CA LEU A 214 8.15 9.24 26.37
C LEU A 214 9.68 9.28 26.51
N ALA A 215 10.35 8.20 26.09
CA ALA A 215 11.80 8.12 26.07
C ALA A 215 12.32 7.43 24.79
N PHE A 216 13.53 7.78 24.40
CA PHE A 216 14.31 7.09 23.38
C PHE A 216 15.49 6.40 24.04
N VAL A 217 15.73 5.14 23.67
CA VAL A 217 16.88 4.37 24.16
C VAL A 217 17.70 3.93 22.95
N GLU A 218 18.94 4.37 22.87
CA GLU A 218 19.87 4.00 21.81
C GLU A 218 20.76 2.84 22.24
N TYR A 219 20.89 1.87 21.36
CA TYR A 219 21.84 0.77 21.43
C TYR A 219 22.88 0.89 20.31
N ASP A 220 24.06 0.31 20.52
CA ASP A 220 25.08 0.14 19.49
C ASP A 220 24.71 -0.98 18.50
N ALA A 221 24.15 -2.06 19.05
CA ALA A 221 23.73 -3.25 18.31
C ALA A 221 22.20 -3.41 18.28
N GLU A 222 21.67 -3.73 17.11
CA GLU A 222 20.25 -4.08 16.94
C GLU A 222 19.83 -5.29 17.78
N GLN A 223 20.72 -6.25 18.01
CA GLN A 223 20.48 -7.42 18.85
C GLN A 223 20.26 -7.05 20.33
N GLY A 224 20.94 -5.99 20.80
CA GLY A 224 20.73 -5.43 22.13
C GLY A 224 19.37 -4.78 22.27
N ALA A 225 18.97 -3.98 21.26
CA ALA A 225 17.64 -3.39 21.19
C ALA A 225 16.52 -4.45 21.08
N ILE A 226 16.78 -5.53 20.35
CA ILE A 226 15.92 -6.74 20.28
C ILE A 226 15.81 -7.39 21.68
N SER A 227 16.89 -7.65 22.37
CA SER A 227 16.75 -8.31 23.68
C SER A 227 16.03 -7.40 24.70
N ALA A 228 16.32 -6.11 24.64
CA ALA A 228 15.74 -5.09 25.48
C ALA A 228 14.24 -4.91 25.26
N LYS A 229 13.76 -4.68 24.02
CA LYS A 229 12.33 -4.45 23.79
C LYS A 229 11.48 -5.65 24.20
N GLU A 230 11.90 -6.90 24.02
CA GLU A 230 11.09 -8.07 24.39
C GLU A 230 10.98 -8.23 25.89
N SER A 231 12.06 -7.91 26.60
CA SER A 231 12.12 -8.04 28.05
C SER A 231 11.47 -6.86 28.78
N THR A 232 11.43 -5.69 28.14
CA THR A 232 10.89 -4.45 28.72
C THR A 232 9.52 -4.07 28.17
N SER A 233 9.10 -4.59 27.02
CA SER A 233 7.73 -4.46 26.52
C SER A 233 6.77 -5.20 27.42
N ASN A 234 5.71 -4.51 27.85
CA ASN A 234 4.70 -5.01 28.79
C ASN A 234 5.19 -5.19 30.23
N MET A 235 6.35 -4.64 30.61
CA MET A 235 6.70 -4.55 32.03
C MET A 235 5.74 -3.54 32.70
N PRO A 236 5.01 -3.95 33.75
CA PRO A 236 4.19 -3.00 34.51
C PRO A 236 5.14 -2.04 35.22
N LEU A 237 4.99 -0.74 34.95
CA LEU A 237 5.81 0.29 35.58
C LEU A 237 4.93 1.14 36.50
N GLY A 238 5.31 1.20 37.78
CA GLY A 238 4.69 2.05 38.79
C GLY A 238 3.33 1.54 39.32
N ASP A 239 2.85 2.23 40.36
CA ASP A 239 1.60 1.98 41.09
C ASP A 239 0.35 2.11 40.19
N GLU A 240 0.48 2.78 39.04
CA GLU A 240 -0.60 3.07 38.09
C GLU A 240 -0.89 1.95 37.06
N SER A 241 -0.19 0.81 37.14
CA SER A 241 -0.46 -0.43 36.40
C SER A 241 -0.55 -0.30 34.86
N LYS A 242 -0.01 0.78 34.27
CA LYS A 242 0.07 0.93 32.80
C LYS A 242 1.30 0.16 32.29
N PRO A 243 1.14 -0.81 31.38
CA PRO A 243 2.28 -1.50 30.80
C PRO A 243 3.10 -0.54 29.94
N MET A 244 4.41 -0.52 30.20
CA MET A 244 5.37 0.21 29.37
C MET A 244 5.39 -0.40 27.97
N LYS A 245 5.24 0.43 26.94
CA LYS A 245 5.22 0.01 25.55
C LYS A 245 6.53 0.40 24.88
N VAL A 246 7.33 -0.61 24.52
CA VAL A 246 8.62 -0.40 23.85
C VAL A 246 8.48 -0.82 22.38
N THR A 247 8.86 0.08 21.49
CA THR A 247 8.72 -0.07 20.02
C THR A 247 9.99 0.41 19.35
N TYR A 248 10.29 0.05 18.10
CA TYR A 248 11.45 0.63 17.42
C TYR A 248 11.20 2.10 17.03
N GLN A 249 12.26 2.88 16.89
CA GLN A 249 12.17 4.24 16.35
C GLN A 249 11.73 4.20 14.88
N ARG A 250 10.66 4.94 14.54
CA ARG A 250 10.27 5.21 13.15
C ARG A 250 11.32 6.12 12.51
N GLN A 251 11.89 5.69 11.36
CA GLN A 251 12.73 6.55 10.52
C GLN A 251 11.88 7.50 9.69
#